data_AF-A0A7Y0X552-F1
#
_entry.id   AF-A0A7Y0X552-F1
#
_cell.length_a   1.000
_cell.length_b   1.000
_cell.length_c   1.000
_cell.angle_alpha   90.00
_cell.angle_beta   90.00
_cell.angle_gamma   90.00
#
_symmetry.space_group_name_H-M   'P 1'
#
loop_
_entity.id
_entity.type
_entity.pdbx_description
1 polymer ?
#
loop_
_entity_poly.entity_id
_entity_poly.type
_entity_poly.pdbx_seq_one_letter_code
_entity_poly.pdbx_strand_id
1 'polypeptide(L)' 'EYSFTKLNDVKPDMIEEATKNAREVAEKFAKDSQSSLGKIKRATQGQFSIYDRDSNTPYIKKVRVVSTVQYYLSD' A
#
# COMPACT_ATOMS: atom_id res chain seq x y z
N GLU A 1 -21.27 -18.47 -2.67
CA GLU A 1 -20.22 -17.41 -2.68
C GLU A 1 -20.18 -16.74 -1.32
N TYR A 2 -19.02 -16.67 -0.69
CA TYR A 2 -18.80 -15.85 0.50
C TYR A 2 -18.23 -14.51 0.05
N SER A 3 -19.08 -13.52 -0.13
CA SER A 3 -18.66 -12.15 -0.45
C SER A 3 -18.32 -11.42 0.84
N PHE A 4 -17.07 -10.96 0.97
CA PHE A 4 -16.66 -10.10 2.08
C PHE A 4 -17.27 -8.71 1.89
N THR A 5 -18.47 -8.49 2.45
CA THR A 5 -19.27 -7.26 2.25
C THR A 5 -18.64 -6.00 2.88
N LYS A 6 -17.76 -6.17 3.86
CA LYS A 6 -17.04 -5.08 4.54
C LYS A 6 -15.76 -4.63 3.83
N LEU A 7 -15.48 -5.13 2.62
CA LEU A 7 -14.28 -4.75 1.89
C LEU A 7 -14.21 -3.23 1.70
N ASN A 8 -15.32 -2.60 1.33
CA ASN A 8 -15.34 -1.18 1.03
C ASN A 8 -15.05 -0.31 2.25
N ASP A 9 -15.35 -0.80 3.45
CA ASP A 9 -15.11 -0.08 4.70
C ASP A 9 -13.62 -0.06 5.06
N VAL A 10 -12.88 -1.14 4.75
CA VAL A 10 -11.44 -1.24 5.07
C VAL A 10 -10.53 -0.64 3.99
N LYS A 11 -11.07 -0.41 2.77
CA LYS A 11 -10.27 0.10 1.64
C LYS A 11 -9.57 1.43 1.94
N PRO A 12 -10.22 2.46 2.51
CA PRO A 12 -9.57 3.74 2.78
C PRO A 12 -8.37 3.59 3.71
N ASP A 13 -8.55 2.93 4.85
CA ASP A 13 -7.51 2.71 5.86
C ASP A 13 -6.31 1.93 5.28
N MET A 14 -6.57 0.89 4.48
CA MET A 14 -5.51 0.12 3.82
C MET A 14 -4.69 0.94 2.81
N ILE A 15 -5.34 1.87 2.10
CA ILE A 15 -4.65 2.75 1.14
C ILE A 15 -3.79 3.77 1.89
N GLU A 16 -4.32 4.33 2.97
CA GLU A 16 -3.60 5.27 3.81
C GLU A 16 -2.35 4.62 4.42
N GLU A 17 -2.50 3.44 5.02
CA GLU A 17 -1.39 2.68 5.59
C GLU A 17 -0.33 2.34 4.53
N ALA A 18 -0.75 1.85 3.36
CA ALA A 18 0.18 1.55 2.26
C ALA A 18 0.94 2.80 1.78
N THR A 19 0.26 3.94 1.70
CA THR A 19 0.86 5.22 1.28
C THR A 19 1.84 5.75 2.32
N LYS A 20 1.49 5.64 3.61
CA LYS A 20 2.35 6.03 4.73
C LYS A 20 3.63 5.18 4.75
N ASN A 21 3.49 3.86 4.66
CA ASN A 21 4.62 2.94 4.61
C ASN A 21 5.54 3.23 3.41
N ALA A 22 4.98 3.52 2.24
CA ALA A 22 5.75 3.89 1.06
C ALA A 22 6.54 5.20 1.28
N ARG A 23 5.95 6.17 1.97
CA ARG A 23 6.62 7.44 2.31
C ARG A 23 7.77 7.23 3.29
N GLU A 24 7.56 6.49 4.38
CA GLU A 24 8.60 6.21 5.38
C GLU A 24 9.83 5.54 4.75
N VAL A 25 9.59 4.59 3.85
CA VAL A 25 10.64 3.93 3.08
C VAL A 25 11.36 4.93 2.16
N ALA A 26 10.63 5.80 1.47
CA ALA A 26 11.22 6.82 0.59
C ALA A 26 12.06 7.85 1.37
N GLU A 27 11.63 8.26 2.57
CA GLU A 27 12.39 9.14 3.46
C GLU A 27 13.71 8.50 3.88
N LYS A 28 13.68 7.20 4.20
CA LYS A 28 14.90 6.44 4.50
C LYS A 28 15.86 6.39 3.32
N PHE A 29 15.36 6.10 2.12
CA PHE A 29 16.19 6.10 0.91
C PHE A 29 16.81 7.47 0.59
N ALA A 30 16.05 8.55 0.78
CA ALA A 30 16.55 9.90 0.61
C ALA A 30 17.73 10.16 1.56
N LYS A 31 17.54 9.86 2.85
CA LYS A 31 18.56 10.01 3.90
C LYS A 31 19.81 9.17 3.61
N ASP A 32 19.63 7.90 3.24
CA ASP A 32 20.72 6.99 2.91
C ASP A 32 21.50 7.46 1.64
N SER A 33 20.84 8.24 0.78
CA SER A 33 21.43 8.84 -0.44
C SER A 33 21.96 10.26 -0.24
N GLN A 34 21.98 10.79 0.99
CA GLN A 34 22.34 12.17 1.31
C GLN A 34 21.47 13.26 0.64
N SER A 35 20.24 12.91 0.26
CA SER A 35 19.27 13.83 -0.32
C SER A 35 18.06 14.01 0.62
N SER A 36 17.25 15.02 0.33
CA SER A 36 15.93 15.23 0.94
C SER A 36 14.82 14.65 0.08
N LEU A 37 13.76 14.14 0.72
CA LEU A 37 12.57 13.67 0.02
C LEU A 37 11.78 14.86 -0.54
N GLY A 38 11.67 14.93 -1.86
CA GLY A 38 10.95 15.98 -2.58
C GLY A 38 9.46 15.66 -2.78
N LYS A 39 8.84 16.40 -3.71
CA LYS A 39 7.41 16.23 -4.05
C LYS A 39 7.14 14.87 -4.71
N ILE A 40 5.90 14.39 -4.60
CA ILE A 40 5.42 13.22 -5.33
C ILE A 40 5.48 13.51 -6.84
N LYS A 41 6.19 12.65 -7.57
CA LYS A 41 6.25 12.66 -9.03
C LYS A 41 5.06 11.91 -9.64
N ARG A 42 4.75 10.75 -9.08
CA ARG A 42 3.67 9.87 -9.55
C ARG A 42 3.17 9.02 -8.40
N ALA A 43 1.86 8.90 -8.26
CA ALA A 43 1.23 7.92 -7.39
C ALA A 43 0.34 7.02 -8.24
N THR A 44 0.32 5.73 -7.96
CA THR A 44 -0.52 4.76 -8.66
C THR A 44 -1.04 3.73 -7.67
N GLN A 45 -2.36 3.53 -7.66
CA GLN A 45 -3.03 2.59 -6.79
C GLN A 45 -3.34 1.30 -7.56
N GLY A 46 -2.81 0.17 -7.10
CA GLY A 46 -3.14 -1.15 -7.62
C GLY A 46 -4.55 -1.59 -7.21
N GLN A 47 -5.08 -2.59 -7.90
CA GLN A 47 -6.36 -3.19 -7.55
C GLN A 47 -6.26 -3.99 -6.25
N PHE A 48 -7.36 -4.05 -5.50
CA PHE A 48 -7.46 -4.92 -4.34
C PHE A 48 -7.52 -6.38 -4.79
N SER A 49 -6.66 -7.21 -4.21
CA SER A 49 -6.65 -8.66 -4.40
C SER A 49 -7.15 -9.33 -3.13
N ILE A 50 -8.09 -10.27 -3.28
CA ILE A 50 -8.66 -11.02 -2.17
C ILE A 50 -8.42 -12.49 -2.43
N TYR A 51 -7.84 -13.17 -1.46
CA TYR A 51 -7.49 -14.58 -1.55
C TYR A 51 -7.77 -15.27 -0.22
N ASP A 52 -7.96 -16.58 -0.26
CA ASP A 52 -8.18 -17.38 0.94
C ASP A 52 -6.88 -17.45 1.74
N ARG A 53 -6.99 -17.44 3.08
CA ARG A 53 -5.80 -17.51 3.94
C ARG A 53 -4.99 -18.78 3.69
N ASP A 54 -5.71 -19.90 3.59
CA ASP A 54 -5.25 -21.27 3.35
C ASP A 54 -6.44 -22.12 2.87
N SER A 55 -6.15 -23.32 2.32
CA SER A 55 -7.17 -24.22 1.77
C SER A 55 -8.15 -24.77 2.80
N ASN A 56 -7.79 -24.76 4.08
CA ASN A 56 -8.57 -25.36 5.17
C ASN A 56 -9.49 -24.34 5.87
N THR A 57 -9.27 -23.04 5.67
CA THR A 57 -10.07 -21.95 6.26
C THR A 57 -10.50 -20.90 5.23
N PRO A 58 -11.28 -21.28 4.20
CA PRO A 58 -11.66 -20.39 3.10
C PRO A 58 -12.58 -19.23 3.51
N TYR A 59 -13.16 -19.26 4.72
CA TYR A 59 -13.93 -18.15 5.27
C TYR A 59 -13.05 -17.00 5.78
N ILE A 60 -11.75 -17.24 5.99
CA ILE A 60 -10.78 -16.20 6.34
C ILE A 60 -10.12 -15.71 5.04
N LYS A 61 -10.34 -14.44 4.73
CA LYS A 61 -9.79 -13.81 3.53
C LYS A 61 -8.58 -12.95 3.87
N LYS A 62 -7.55 -13.01 3.04
CA LYS A 62 -6.45 -12.05 3.01
C LYS A 62 -6.76 -11.03 1.93
N VAL A 63 -6.73 -9.75 2.31
CA VAL A 63 -6.90 -8.62 1.41
C VAL A 63 -5.54 -7.97 1.22
N ARG A 64 -5.16 -7.72 -0.03
CA ARG A 64 -3.92 -7.03 -0.38
C ARG A 64 -4.23 -5.86 -1.31
N VAL A 65 -3.57 -4.74 -1.05
CA VAL A 65 -3.50 -3.61 -1.96
C VAL A 65 -2.05 -3.15 -2.07
N VAL A 66 -1.66 -2.66 -3.23
CA VAL A 66 -0.30 -2.13 -3.47
C VAL A 66 -0.43 -0.69 -3.95
N SER A 67 0.21 0.22 -3.23
CA SER A 67 0.32 1.64 -3.59
C SER A 67 1.74 1.93 -4.02
N THR A 68 1.93 2.37 -5.25
CA THR A 68 3.26 2.72 -5.78
C THR A 68 3.37 4.24 -5.83
N VAL A 69 4.31 4.80 -5.06
CA VAL A 69 4.58 6.24 -5.04
C VAL A 69 6.03 6.49 -5.45
N GLN A 70 6.22 7.39 -6.41
CA GLN A 70 7.51 7.87 -6.87
C GLN A 70 7.70 9.31 -6.41
N TYR A 71 8.87 9.59 -5.86
CA TYR A 71 9.25 10.91 -5.36
C TYR A 71 10.44 11.46 -6.14
N TYR A 72 10.55 12.77 -6.18
CA TYR A 72 11.81 13.41 -6.49
C TYR A 72 12.72 13.37 -5.27
N LEU A 73 14.03 13.29 -5.49
CA LEU A 73 15.04 13.59 -4.48
C LEU A 73 15.65 14.94 -4.81
N SER A 74 15.91 15.73 -3.78
CA SER A 74 16.54 17.06 -3.89
C SER A 74 17.66 17.17 -2.88
N ASP A 75 18.82 17.66 -3.29
CA ASP A 75 19.97 17.91 -2.42
C ASP A 75 19.87 19.28 -1.72
#